data_AF-A0A368RBW8-F1
#
_entry.id   AF-A0A368RBW8-F1
#
_cell.length_a   1.000
_cell.length_b   1.000
_cell.length_c   1.000
_cell.angle_alpha   90.00
_cell.angle_beta   90.00
_cell.angle_gamma   90.00
#
_symmetry.space_group_name_H-M   'P 1'
#
loop_
_entity.id
_entity.type
_entity.pdbx_description
1 polymer ?
#
loop_
_entity_poly.entity_id
_entity_poly.type
_entity_poly.pdbx_seq_one_letter_code
_entity_poly.pdbx_strand_id
1 'polypeptide(L)'
;MESDGSIHIDYSKYEHWKYEKFARFVNNMLLADVSTWIGYAVKHNVKVLDVDLGRYDKTLLPRCIFTCRSLQELNLSMGEAPWDDLEHEGLLLPDTIKLPTLKRLTLCDVEVSSLDFKQIVAQSPGIEDMHLVNCAQHLELVKSNVLKRLTIDGFFNRGKGLTIAAPHLIHF
;
A
#
# COMPACT_ATOMS: atom_id res chain seq x y z
N MET A 1 9.55 28.34 29.30
CA MET A 1 10.20 27.41 28.35
C MET A 1 9.08 26.48 27.88
N GLU A 2 8.26 26.97 26.96
CA GLU A 2 7.14 26.23 26.37
C GLU A 2 7.09 26.67 24.91
N SER A 3 7.60 25.84 24.01
CA SER A 3 7.31 25.97 22.59
C SER A 3 6.17 25.01 22.29
N ASP A 4 4.98 25.57 22.19
CA ASP A 4 3.76 24.94 21.71
C ASP A 4 4.04 24.23 20.38
N GLY A 5 4.06 22.89 20.43
CA GLY A 5 4.46 21.99 19.34
C GLY A 5 3.41 21.91 18.24
N SER A 6 2.94 23.05 17.75
CA SER A 6 2.02 23.12 16.62
C SER A 6 2.79 22.83 15.32
N ILE A 7 2.57 21.63 14.78
CA ILE A 7 3.07 21.24 13.46
C ILE A 7 2.24 21.99 12.43
N HIS A 8 2.85 22.99 11.79
CA HIS A 8 2.23 23.72 10.69
C HIS A 8 2.39 22.92 9.39
N ILE A 9 1.27 22.42 8.86
CA ILE A 9 1.27 21.65 7.61
C ILE A 9 1.17 22.65 6.45
N ASP A 10 2.20 22.66 5.62
CA ASP A 10 2.24 23.46 4.39
C ASP A 10 1.48 22.75 3.27
N TYR A 11 0.23 23.17 3.06
CA TYR A 11 -0.64 22.64 2.02
C TYR A 11 -0.23 23.05 0.60
N SER A 12 0.69 24.03 0.44
CA SER A 12 1.10 24.56 -0.88
C SER A 12 1.85 23.53 -1.74
N LYS A 13 2.49 22.53 -1.13
CA LYS A 13 3.14 21.41 -1.84
C LYS A 13 2.16 20.42 -2.46
N TYR A 14 0.87 20.52 -2.15
CA TYR A 14 -0.18 19.60 -2.60
C TYR A 14 -1.34 20.32 -3.31
N GLU A 15 -1.25 21.65 -3.51
CA GLU A 15 -2.27 22.48 -4.16
C GLU A 15 -2.59 22.06 -5.61
N HIS A 16 -1.72 21.28 -6.26
CA HIS A 16 -1.95 20.75 -7.60
C HIS A 16 -2.76 19.43 -7.60
N TRP A 17 -3.03 18.84 -6.44
CA TRP A 17 -3.76 17.58 -6.32
C TRP A 17 -5.25 17.89 -6.24
N LYS A 18 -5.88 17.91 -7.43
CA LYS A 18 -7.34 17.94 -7.56
C LYS A 18 -7.94 16.81 -6.70
N TYR A 19 -9.07 17.09 -6.06
CA TYR A 19 -9.90 16.29 -5.13
C TYR A 19 -10.02 14.76 -5.33
N GLU A 20 -9.46 14.17 -6.37
CA GLU A 20 -9.42 12.72 -6.65
C GLU A 20 -8.20 11.99 -6.04
N LYS A 21 -7.11 12.72 -5.72
CA LYS A 21 -5.86 12.17 -5.18
C LYS A 21 -5.57 12.66 -3.77
N PHE A 22 -5.28 11.73 -2.87
CA PHE A 22 -5.07 12.01 -1.44
C PHE A 22 -3.77 11.35 -0.97
N ALA A 23 -2.76 12.15 -0.58
CA ALA A 23 -1.50 11.65 -0.01
C ALA A 23 -1.27 12.10 1.43
N ARG A 24 -0.57 11.25 2.20
CA ARG A 24 0.00 11.64 3.50
C ARG A 24 1.29 10.88 3.80
N PHE A 25 2.24 11.63 4.35
CA PHE A 25 3.42 11.11 5.02
C PHE A 25 3.18 11.15 6.55
N VAL A 26 3.32 10.01 7.22
CA VAL A 26 2.85 9.81 8.61
C VAL A 26 3.89 10.17 9.69
N ASN A 27 5.12 10.52 9.32
CA ASN A 27 6.17 10.81 10.31
C ASN A 27 5.72 11.84 11.36
N ASN A 28 5.73 11.41 12.62
CA ASN A 28 5.36 12.17 13.83
C ASN A 28 3.85 12.43 14.06
N MET A 29 2.94 11.76 13.35
CA MET A 29 1.50 11.80 13.69
C MET A 29 1.13 10.77 14.76
N LEU A 30 0.15 11.09 15.61
CA LEU A 30 -0.41 10.12 16.56
C LEU A 30 -1.26 9.08 15.80
N LEU A 31 -1.40 7.90 16.42
CA LEU A 31 -2.15 6.77 15.85
C LEU A 31 -3.60 7.12 15.46
N ALA A 32 -4.26 7.86 16.35
CA ALA A 32 -5.63 8.29 16.16
C ALA A 32 -5.78 9.20 14.94
N ASP A 33 -4.74 9.98 14.62
CA ASP A 33 -4.78 10.93 13.51
C ASP A 33 -4.69 10.22 12.16
N VAL A 34 -3.85 9.18 12.05
CA VAL A 34 -3.72 8.38 10.83
C VAL A 34 -5.02 7.64 10.53
N SER A 35 -5.57 6.95 11.52
CA SER A 35 -6.85 6.24 11.37
C SER A 35 -7.99 7.18 11.00
N THR A 36 -8.03 8.37 11.62
CA THR A 36 -9.04 9.40 11.34
C THR A 36 -8.87 9.96 9.92
N TRP A 37 -7.65 10.30 9.51
CA TRP A 37 -7.36 10.83 8.18
C TRP A 37 -7.70 9.83 7.07
N ILE A 38 -7.33 8.57 7.25
CA ILE A 38 -7.68 7.50 6.33
C ILE A 38 -9.20 7.29 6.28
N GLY A 39 -9.86 7.24 7.45
CA GLY A 39 -11.31 7.12 7.53
C GLY A 39 -12.04 8.26 6.81
N TYR A 40 -11.52 9.48 6.94
CA TYR A 40 -12.01 10.64 6.22
C TYR A 40 -11.84 10.46 4.70
N ALA A 41 -10.65 10.07 4.23
CA ALA A 41 -10.40 9.83 2.81
C ALA A 41 -11.40 8.84 2.21
N VAL A 42 -11.57 7.67 2.86
CA VAL A 42 -12.49 6.63 2.42
C VAL A 42 -13.94 7.13 2.42
N LYS A 43 -14.37 7.86 3.46
CA LYS A 43 -15.73 8.42 3.55
C LYS A 43 -16.04 9.41 2.42
N HIS A 44 -15.01 10.09 1.91
CA HIS A 44 -15.14 11.05 0.82
C HIS A 44 -14.94 10.43 -0.57
N ASN A 45 -14.95 9.10 -0.69
CA ASN A 45 -14.87 8.38 -1.95
C ASN A 45 -13.65 8.75 -2.79
N VAL A 46 -12.49 8.90 -2.16
CA VAL A 46 -11.23 9.14 -2.88
C VAL A 46 -10.97 8.04 -3.91
N LYS A 47 -10.38 8.42 -5.04
CA LYS A 47 -9.98 7.48 -6.11
C LYS A 47 -8.55 7.03 -5.95
N VAL A 48 -7.68 7.88 -5.42
CA VAL A 48 -6.27 7.56 -5.22
C VAL A 48 -5.91 7.86 -3.77
N LEU A 49 -5.36 6.85 -3.09
CA LEU A 49 -4.87 6.96 -1.73
C LEU A 49 -3.40 6.56 -1.69
N ASP A 50 -2.57 7.46 -1.19
CA ASP A 50 -1.13 7.33 -1.15
C ASP A 50 -0.64 7.56 0.28
N VAL A 51 -0.17 6.49 0.93
CA VAL A 51 0.17 6.49 2.34
C VAL A 51 1.59 6.00 2.52
N ASP A 52 2.42 6.85 3.09
CA ASP A 52 3.74 6.49 3.57
C ASP A 52 3.70 6.45 5.10
N LEU A 53 3.84 5.25 5.63
CA LEU A 53 3.79 4.92 7.05
C LEU A 53 5.14 5.11 7.75
N GLY A 54 6.27 5.24 7.05
CA GLY A 54 7.57 5.43 7.70
C GLY A 54 7.84 4.41 8.81
N ARG A 55 8.09 4.87 10.05
CA ARG A 55 8.30 4.01 11.24
C ARG A 55 7.03 3.67 12.03
N TYR A 56 5.85 3.90 11.45
CA TYR A 56 4.57 3.72 12.12
C TYR A 56 4.24 2.22 12.31
N ASP A 57 3.49 1.92 13.37
CA ASP A 57 3.01 0.56 13.64
C ASP A 57 2.01 0.11 12.55
N LYS A 58 2.45 -0.87 11.78
CA LYS A 58 1.84 -1.32 10.52
C LYS A 58 0.58 -2.16 10.76
N THR A 59 0.37 -2.65 11.98
CA THR A 59 -0.79 -3.47 12.38
C THR A 59 -2.11 -2.66 12.48
N LEU A 60 -2.02 -1.33 12.38
CA LEU A 60 -3.10 -0.41 12.73
C LEU A 60 -3.76 0.28 11.51
N LEU A 61 -3.52 -0.22 10.29
CA LEU A 61 -4.26 0.26 9.13
C LEU A 61 -5.76 -0.05 9.26
N PRO A 62 -6.65 0.95 9.12
CA PRO A 62 -8.07 0.73 9.32
C PRO A 62 -8.65 -0.11 8.18
N ARG A 63 -9.49 -1.10 8.54
CA ARG A 63 -10.12 -2.03 7.58
C ARG A 63 -10.93 -1.35 6.48
N CYS A 64 -11.33 -0.09 6.68
CA CYS A 64 -12.08 0.68 5.69
C CYS A 64 -11.28 0.91 4.40
N ILE A 65 -9.94 0.93 4.44
CA ILE A 65 -9.14 1.08 3.20
C ILE A 65 -9.35 -0.11 2.28
N PHE A 66 -9.34 -1.32 2.84
CA PHE A 66 -9.43 -2.58 2.12
C PHE A 66 -10.84 -2.90 1.65
N THR A 67 -11.83 -2.08 1.99
CA THR A 67 -13.24 -2.26 1.58
C THR A 67 -13.78 -1.06 0.80
N CYS A 68 -12.90 -0.10 0.46
CA CYS A 68 -13.25 1.12 -0.25
C CYS A 68 -13.63 0.83 -1.71
N ARG A 69 -14.86 1.19 -2.09
CA ARG A 69 -15.42 0.91 -3.44
C ARG A 69 -15.17 1.98 -4.48
N SER A 70 -14.65 3.14 -4.08
CA SER A 70 -14.28 4.23 -4.99
C SER A 70 -12.81 4.18 -5.41
N LEU A 71 -12.00 3.44 -4.64
CA LEU A 71 -10.55 3.46 -4.76
C LEU A 71 -10.12 2.75 -6.05
N GLN A 72 -9.37 3.48 -6.87
CA GLN A 72 -8.80 3.03 -8.13
C GLN A 72 -7.30 2.80 -8.02
N GLU A 73 -6.65 3.49 -7.07
CA GLU A 73 -5.22 3.40 -6.83
C GLU A 73 -4.93 3.43 -5.33
N LEU A 74 -4.11 2.47 -4.91
CA LEU A 74 -3.63 2.36 -3.54
C LEU A 74 -2.11 2.26 -3.56
N ASN A 75 -1.43 3.24 -2.96
CA ASN A 75 0.01 3.20 -2.74
C ASN A 75 0.25 3.13 -1.23
N LEU A 76 0.94 2.08 -0.79
CA LEU A 76 1.34 1.89 0.60
C LEU A 76 2.85 1.74 0.66
N SER A 77 3.52 2.66 1.35
CA SER A 77 4.91 2.53 1.73
C SER A 77 5.01 2.33 3.24
N MET A 78 5.81 1.35 3.64
CA MET A 78 5.99 0.94 5.03
C MET A 78 7.27 1.51 5.66
N GLY A 79 7.93 2.45 4.97
CA GLY A 79 9.22 3.02 5.35
C GLY A 79 10.37 2.00 5.32
N GLU A 80 11.62 2.49 5.34
CA GLU A 80 12.80 1.63 5.40
C GLU A 80 12.68 0.62 6.54
N ALA A 81 12.76 -0.67 6.21
CA ALA A 81 12.93 -1.73 7.18
C ALA A 81 14.18 -1.39 8.02
N PRO A 82 14.10 -1.37 9.37
CA PRO A 82 15.31 -1.23 10.17
C PRO A 82 16.27 -2.34 9.78
N TRP A 83 17.50 -1.96 9.45
CA TRP A 83 18.56 -2.77 8.84
C TRP A 83 19.05 -3.98 9.67
N ASP A 84 18.34 -4.36 10.73
CA ASP A 84 18.71 -5.48 11.60
C ASP A 84 17.46 -6.32 11.87
N ASP A 85 17.47 -7.56 11.37
CA ASP A 85 17.05 -8.86 11.96
C ASP A 85 15.86 -8.95 12.96
N LEU A 86 15.10 -7.88 13.17
CA LEU A 86 13.97 -7.81 14.07
C LEU A 86 12.73 -8.13 13.25
N GLU A 87 12.24 -9.35 13.49
CA GLU A 87 10.89 -9.86 13.23
C GLU A 87 9.99 -8.76 12.68
N HIS A 88 9.97 -8.63 11.36
CA HIS A 88 9.05 -7.72 10.71
C HIS A 88 7.66 -8.31 10.92
N GLU A 89 6.85 -7.65 11.74
CA GLU A 89 5.42 -7.90 11.74
C GLU A 89 4.91 -7.39 10.39
N GLY A 90 4.81 -8.30 9.43
CA GLY A 90 4.32 -8.01 8.08
C GLY A 90 2.93 -7.38 8.10
N LEU A 91 2.50 -6.89 6.94
CA LEU A 91 1.18 -6.28 6.82
C LEU A 91 0.10 -7.30 7.17
N LEU A 92 -0.54 -7.13 8.33
CA LEU A 92 -1.72 -7.91 8.69
C LEU A 92 -2.90 -7.45 7.83
N LEU A 93 -3.14 -8.22 6.77
CA LEU A 93 -4.32 -8.01 5.95
C LEU A 93 -5.58 -8.45 6.71
N PRO A 94 -6.70 -7.72 6.58
CA PRO A 94 -7.97 -8.19 7.11
C PRO A 94 -8.47 -9.41 6.32
N ASP A 95 -9.22 -10.28 6.99
CA ASP A 95 -9.83 -11.48 6.39
C ASP A 95 -10.73 -11.20 5.16
N THR A 96 -11.17 -9.95 5.01
CA THR A 96 -12.03 -9.50 3.91
C THR A 96 -11.43 -8.29 3.22
N ILE A 97 -11.08 -8.46 1.95
CA ILE A 97 -10.58 -7.40 1.07
C ILE A 97 -11.58 -7.24 -0.06
N LYS A 98 -12.14 -6.06 -0.27
CA LYS A 98 -13.10 -5.78 -1.33
C LYS A 98 -12.79 -4.42 -1.96
N LEU A 99 -11.96 -4.46 -2.99
CA LEU A 99 -11.51 -3.29 -3.74
C LEU A 99 -11.96 -3.41 -5.21
N PRO A 100 -13.28 -3.35 -5.49
CA PRO A 100 -13.85 -3.73 -6.79
C PRO A 100 -13.42 -2.83 -7.95
N THR A 101 -13.00 -1.60 -7.66
CA THR A 101 -12.59 -0.60 -8.65
C THR A 101 -11.08 -0.42 -8.75
N LEU A 102 -10.31 -1.13 -7.93
CA LEU A 102 -8.86 -0.95 -7.86
C LEU A 102 -8.20 -1.44 -9.14
N LYS A 103 -7.44 -0.54 -9.76
CA LYS A 103 -6.70 -0.76 -11.00
C LYS A 103 -5.21 -0.75 -10.79
N ARG A 104 -4.72 0.04 -9.82
CA ARG A 104 -3.29 0.10 -9.49
C ARG A 104 -3.02 -0.15 -8.03
N LEU A 105 -1.99 -0.93 -7.76
CA LEU A 105 -1.49 -1.22 -6.42
C LEU A 105 0.02 -1.04 -6.38
N THR A 106 0.49 -0.14 -5.51
CA THR A 106 1.91 0.02 -5.19
C THR A 106 2.13 -0.39 -3.75
N LEU A 107 3.06 -1.31 -3.53
CA LEU A 107 3.53 -1.72 -2.21
C LEU A 107 5.04 -1.48 -2.15
N CYS A 108 5.48 -0.73 -1.15
CA CYS A 108 6.90 -0.44 -0.90
C CYS A 108 7.27 -0.85 0.53
N ASP A 109 8.31 -1.67 0.67
CA ASP A 109 8.81 -2.18 1.96
C ASP A 109 7.74 -2.95 2.77
N VAL A 110 6.73 -3.49 2.08
CA VAL A 110 5.66 -4.29 2.66
C VAL A 110 6.09 -5.75 2.62
N GLU A 111 6.24 -6.36 3.79
CA GLU A 111 6.30 -7.81 3.87
C GLU A 111 4.91 -8.39 3.65
N VAL A 112 4.71 -9.03 2.50
CA VAL A 112 3.47 -9.70 2.12
C VAL A 112 3.75 -11.19 2.00
N SER A 113 3.04 -12.01 2.79
CA SER A 113 3.10 -13.45 2.58
C SER A 113 2.49 -13.82 1.23
N SER A 114 2.93 -14.92 0.61
CA SER A 114 2.36 -15.37 -0.67
C SER A 114 0.84 -15.63 -0.59
N LEU A 115 0.33 -15.96 0.60
CA LEU A 115 -1.10 -16.21 0.85
C LEU A 115 -1.89 -14.90 0.85
N ASP A 116 -1.37 -13.89 1.55
CA ASP A 116 -1.95 -12.55 1.67
C ASP A 116 -2.01 -11.84 0.32
N PHE A 117 -0.92 -11.96 -0.45
CA PHE A 117 -0.86 -11.39 -1.79
C PHE A 117 -1.88 -12.03 -2.75
N LYS A 118 -2.01 -13.36 -2.72
CA LYS A 118 -3.02 -14.07 -3.53
C LYS A 118 -4.43 -13.62 -3.18
N GLN A 119 -4.71 -13.33 -1.91
CA GLN A 119 -6.01 -12.80 -1.50
C GLN A 119 -6.28 -11.41 -2.05
N ILE A 120 -5.31 -10.49 -2.03
CA ILE A 120 -5.47 -9.14 -2.61
C ILE A 120 -5.82 -9.25 -4.10
N VAL A 121 -5.04 -10.04 -4.85
CA VAL A 121 -5.24 -10.20 -6.30
C VAL A 121 -6.56 -10.91 -6.61
N ALA A 122 -6.92 -11.95 -5.85
CA ALA A 122 -8.16 -12.69 -6.06
C ALA A 122 -9.41 -11.85 -5.75
N GLN A 123 -9.34 -11.00 -4.73
CA GLN A 123 -10.49 -10.20 -4.27
C GLN A 123 -10.54 -8.79 -4.92
N SER A 124 -9.57 -8.47 -5.78
CA SER A 124 -9.49 -7.21 -6.53
C SER A 124 -9.31 -7.51 -8.03
N PRO A 125 -10.37 -8.00 -8.72
CA PRO A 125 -10.26 -8.54 -10.07
C PRO A 125 -9.96 -7.49 -11.15
N GLY A 126 -9.85 -6.21 -10.80
CA GLY A 126 -9.57 -5.11 -11.71
C GLY A 126 -8.11 -4.64 -11.75
N ILE A 127 -7.20 -5.26 -11.00
CA ILE A 127 -5.80 -4.78 -10.91
C ILE A 127 -5.08 -5.00 -12.25
N GLU A 128 -4.81 -3.91 -12.94
CA GLU A 128 -4.10 -3.89 -14.22
C GLU A 128 -2.62 -3.54 -14.07
N ASP A 129 -2.27 -2.85 -12.99
CA ASP A 129 -0.96 -2.27 -12.75
C ASP A 129 -0.50 -2.56 -11.32
N MET A 130 0.70 -3.11 -11.20
CA MET A 130 1.22 -3.52 -9.90
C MET A 130 2.70 -3.17 -9.79
N HIS A 131 3.05 -2.51 -8.69
CA HIS A 131 4.42 -2.14 -8.39
C HIS A 131 4.79 -2.64 -7.00
N LEU A 132 5.87 -3.42 -6.93
CA LEU A 132 6.39 -4.03 -5.72
C LEU A 132 7.83 -3.57 -5.52
N VAL A 133 8.10 -2.80 -4.48
CA VAL A 133 9.45 -2.33 -4.13
C VAL A 133 9.82 -2.96 -2.79
N ASN A 134 10.91 -3.73 -2.73
CA ASN A 134 11.34 -4.42 -1.50
C ASN A 134 10.28 -5.37 -0.88
N CYS A 135 9.28 -5.82 -1.66
CA CYS A 135 8.17 -6.65 -1.16
C CYS A 135 8.26 -8.13 -1.56
N ALA A 136 9.19 -8.49 -2.46
CA ALA A 136 9.14 -9.75 -3.19
C ALA A 136 9.78 -10.96 -2.47
N GLN A 137 10.23 -10.80 -1.23
CA GLN A 137 11.02 -11.82 -0.51
C GLN A 137 10.30 -13.16 -0.30
N HIS A 138 8.96 -13.15 -0.23
CA HIS A 138 8.12 -14.34 -0.04
C HIS A 138 7.16 -14.58 -1.20
N LEU A 139 7.31 -13.85 -2.31
CA LEU A 139 6.41 -13.94 -3.43
C LEU A 139 6.88 -15.04 -4.40
N GLU A 140 6.25 -16.21 -4.31
CA GLU A 140 6.60 -17.35 -5.18
C GLU A 140 5.80 -17.38 -6.49
N LEU A 141 4.55 -16.88 -6.47
CA LEU A 141 3.64 -16.96 -7.62
C LEU A 141 2.74 -15.72 -7.73
N VAL A 142 2.80 -15.05 -8.87
CA VAL A 142 1.81 -14.06 -9.30
C VAL A 142 0.95 -14.68 -10.39
N LYS A 143 -0.34 -14.89 -10.12
CA LYS A 143 -1.31 -15.38 -11.11
C LYS A 143 -2.41 -14.35 -11.31
N SER A 144 -2.57 -13.85 -12.53
CA SER A 144 -3.63 -12.89 -12.86
C SER A 144 -3.99 -12.93 -14.34
N ASN A 145 -5.27 -12.91 -14.66
CA ASN A 145 -5.76 -12.84 -16.05
C ASN A 145 -6.07 -11.39 -16.49
N VAL A 146 -5.75 -10.39 -15.68
CA VAL A 146 -6.07 -8.98 -15.97
C VAL A 146 -4.84 -8.07 -15.85
N LEU A 147 -3.76 -8.55 -15.23
CA LEU A 147 -2.56 -7.78 -14.98
C LEU A 147 -1.86 -7.44 -16.31
N LYS A 148 -1.65 -6.15 -16.56
CA LYS A 148 -1.01 -5.61 -17.77
C LYS A 148 0.40 -5.10 -17.51
N ARG A 149 0.66 -4.63 -16.28
CA ARG A 149 1.96 -4.09 -15.87
C ARG A 149 2.35 -4.63 -14.50
N LEU A 150 3.59 -5.10 -14.39
CA LEU A 150 4.17 -5.57 -13.14
C LEU A 150 5.58 -5.01 -13.05
N THR A 151 5.87 -4.21 -12.04
CA THR A 151 7.21 -3.73 -11.75
C THR A 151 7.65 -4.31 -10.42
N ILE A 152 8.87 -4.86 -10.39
CA ILE A 152 9.48 -5.42 -9.18
C ILE A 152 10.86 -4.81 -9.02
N ASP A 153 11.07 -4.10 -7.92
CA ASP A 153 12.32 -3.44 -7.57
C ASP A 153 12.78 -3.89 -6.17
N GLY A 154 14.10 -3.86 -5.93
CA GLY A 154 14.65 -4.09 -4.59
C GLY A 154 14.54 -5.54 -4.09
N PHE A 155 15.03 -6.50 -4.89
CA PHE A 155 14.93 -7.93 -4.57
C PHE A 155 15.92 -8.35 -3.47
N PHE A 156 15.44 -8.61 -2.25
CA PHE A 156 16.25 -9.24 -1.20
C PHE A 156 16.35 -10.75 -1.44
N ASN A 157 17.48 -11.15 -2.02
CA ASN A 157 17.76 -12.50 -2.50
C ASN A 157 17.95 -13.50 -1.34
N ARG A 158 16.91 -14.26 -0.96
CA ARG A 158 17.00 -15.47 -0.12
C ARG A 158 16.03 -16.62 -0.48
N GLY A 159 15.52 -16.72 -1.73
CA GLY A 159 14.41 -17.65 -2.04
C GLY A 159 14.23 -18.14 -3.48
N LYS A 160 13.30 -19.11 -3.63
CA LYS A 160 13.03 -20.08 -4.72
C LYS A 160 12.69 -19.53 -6.13
N GLY A 161 12.96 -18.26 -6.41
CA GLY A 161 12.56 -17.60 -7.65
C GLY A 161 11.07 -17.27 -7.69
N LEU A 162 10.70 -16.30 -8.54
CA LEU A 162 9.33 -15.82 -8.72
C LEU A 162 8.75 -16.38 -10.03
N THR A 163 7.60 -17.04 -9.95
CA THR A 163 6.84 -17.46 -11.13
C THR A 163 5.74 -16.46 -11.44
N ILE A 164 5.65 -16.01 -12.70
CA ILE A 164 4.60 -15.09 -13.15
C ILE A 164 3.73 -15.81 -14.18
N ALA A 165 2.45 -15.93 -13.88
CA ALA A 165 1.40 -16.49 -14.72
C ALA A 165 0.37 -15.40 -15.04
N ALA A 166 0.74 -14.49 -15.93
CA ALA A 166 -0.09 -13.36 -16.35
C ALA A 166 -0.11 -13.24 -17.89
N PRO A 167 -1.10 -13.84 -18.59
CA PRO A 167 -1.12 -13.92 -20.06
C PRO A 167 -1.33 -12.56 -20.75
N HIS A 168 -1.79 -11.54 -20.02
CA HIS A 168 -2.02 -10.19 -20.55
C HIS A 168 -0.95 -9.19 -20.12
N LEU A 169 0.18 -9.65 -19.58
CA LEU A 169 1.29 -8.80 -19.15
C LEU A 169 1.97 -8.17 -20.37
N ILE A 170 1.97 -6.85 -20.44
CA ILE A 170 2.54 -6.05 -21.54
C ILE A 170 3.89 -5.48 -21.12
N HIS A 171 4.03 -5.08 -19.85
CA HIS A 171 5.26 -4.52 -19.30
C HIS A 171 5.68 -5.28 -18.03
N PHE A 172 6.96 -5.63 -17.96
CA PHE A 172 7.62 -6.25 -16.82
C PHE A 172 8.98 -5.57 -16.60
#